data_AF-A0A514CLP3-F1
#
_entry.id   AF-A0A514CLP3-F1
#
_cell.length_a   1.000
_cell.length_b   1.000
_cell.length_c   1.000
_cell.angle_alpha   90.00
_cell.angle_beta   90.00
_cell.angle_gamma   90.00
#
_symmetry.space_group_name_H-M   'P 1'
#
loop_
_entity.id
_entity.type
_entity.pdbx_description
1 polymer ?
#
loop_
_entity_poly.entity_id
_entity_poly.type
_entity_poly.pdbx_seq_one_letter_code
_entity_poly.pdbx_strand_id
1 'polypeptide(L)'
;MKLNQDFSGSILMSEIDVLGKPNGVLDYIPLMESEFSRVEKIIGKELTPEAAYYYYDFYDMAFEIKRLLKVKSTAVKDVLGREMLERNVAACEQLEETKLWSILINVIKIDHLDHGYLEKKIKDKTILKILRALKDSFR
;
A
#
# COMPACT_ATOMS: atom_id res chain seq x y z
N MET A 1 -43.40 24.38 6.68
CA MET A 1 -43.17 23.54 5.48
C MET A 1 -41.88 23.99 4.80
N LYS A 2 -41.08 23.00 4.38
CA LYS A 2 -39.88 23.01 3.51
C LYS A 2 -38.53 23.49 4.08
N LEU A 3 -37.70 22.48 4.36
CA LEU A 3 -36.24 22.43 4.30
C LEU A 3 -35.71 22.80 2.90
N ASN A 4 -34.48 23.33 2.86
CA ASN A 4 -33.32 22.92 2.04
C ASN A 4 -32.26 24.02 2.21
N GLN A 5 -31.16 23.83 2.97
CA GLN A 5 -29.94 23.10 2.59
C GLN A 5 -29.48 23.39 1.15
N ASP A 6 -28.66 24.43 1.00
CA ASP A 6 -27.67 24.55 -0.06
C ASP A 6 -26.32 24.87 0.60
N PHE A 7 -25.70 23.84 1.21
CA PHE A 7 -24.25 23.85 1.37
C PHE A 7 -23.69 23.60 -0.02
N SER A 8 -23.21 24.67 -0.67
CA SER A 8 -22.51 24.54 -1.95
C SER A 8 -21.22 23.75 -1.72
N GLY A 9 -21.32 22.44 -1.89
CA GLY A 9 -20.18 21.55 -2.06
C GLY A 9 -19.43 21.95 -3.32
N SER A 10 -18.39 22.77 -3.15
CA SER A 10 -17.40 23.02 -4.21
C SER A 10 -16.01 23.31 -3.64
N ILE A 11 -15.73 22.88 -2.41
CA ILE A 11 -14.39 22.89 -1.85
C ILE A 11 -14.04 21.43 -1.58
N LEU A 12 -13.38 20.76 -2.54
CA LEU A 12 -12.51 19.57 -2.35
C LEU A 12 -12.17 18.87 -3.69
N MET A 13 -11.94 19.62 -4.77
CA MET A 13 -11.47 19.03 -6.04
C MET A 13 -10.38 19.87 -6.74
N SER A 14 -9.70 20.78 -6.03
CA SER A 14 -8.72 21.70 -6.64
C SER A 14 -7.32 21.69 -6.02
N GLU A 15 -6.99 20.74 -5.16
CA GLU A 15 -5.63 20.65 -4.55
C GLU A 15 -4.89 19.33 -4.85
N ILE A 16 -5.42 18.46 -5.71
CA ILE A 16 -4.71 17.24 -6.15
C ILE A 16 -4.30 17.38 -7.62
N ASP A 17 -3.63 18.48 -7.95
CA ASP A 17 -2.93 18.65 -9.22
C ASP A 17 -1.42 18.88 -8.99
N VAL A 18 -0.86 18.17 -8.00
CA VAL A 18 0.56 18.25 -7.60
C VAL A 18 1.28 16.88 -7.68
N LEU A 19 0.56 15.80 -7.96
CA LEU A 19 1.17 14.48 -8.10
C LEU A 19 1.26 14.09 -9.57
N GLY A 20 2.40 14.42 -10.18
CA GLY A 20 2.88 13.65 -11.32
C GLY A 20 2.87 12.15 -10.99
N LYS A 21 2.87 11.29 -12.02
CA LYS A 21 2.88 9.84 -11.80
C LYS A 21 3.96 9.46 -10.78
N PRO A 22 3.65 8.61 -9.78
CA PRO A 22 4.63 8.08 -8.84
C PRO A 22 5.88 7.61 -9.57
N ASN A 23 7.05 8.18 -9.24
CA ASN A 23 8.32 7.86 -9.88
C ASN A 23 9.05 6.72 -9.14
N GLY A 24 8.71 6.51 -7.86
CA GLY A 24 9.23 5.43 -7.03
C GLY A 24 8.14 4.74 -6.22
N VAL A 25 8.45 3.54 -5.71
CA VAL A 25 7.49 2.76 -4.90
C VAL A 25 7.11 3.46 -3.58
N LEU A 26 7.99 4.32 -3.05
CA LEU A 26 7.73 5.08 -1.81
C LEU A 26 6.69 6.20 -2.00
N ASP A 27 6.51 6.67 -3.24
CA ASP A 27 5.52 7.71 -3.57
C ASP A 27 4.08 7.19 -3.41
N TYR A 28 3.90 5.87 -3.29
CA TYR A 28 2.60 5.25 -3.02
C TYR A 28 2.17 5.32 -1.56
N ILE A 29 3.07 5.61 -0.61
CA ILE A 29 2.73 5.75 0.82
C ILE A 29 1.55 6.72 1.02
N PRO A 30 1.60 7.99 0.57
CA PRO A 30 0.48 8.92 0.76
C PRO A 30 -0.80 8.49 0.02
N LEU A 31 -0.67 7.81 -1.13
CA LEU A 31 -1.83 7.31 -1.90
C LEU A 31 -2.54 6.19 -1.14
N MET A 32 -1.78 5.24 -0.57
CA MET A 32 -2.31 4.18 0.27
C MET A 32 -3.01 4.74 1.51
N GLU A 33 -2.35 5.67 2.21
CA GLU A 33 -2.89 6.31 3.41
C GLU A 33 -4.20 7.07 3.14
N SER A 34 -4.26 7.77 2.00
CA SER A 34 -5.46 8.47 1.55
C SER A 34 -6.62 7.51 1.33
N GLU A 35 -6.37 6.38 0.65
CA GLU A 35 -7.40 5.38 0.35
C GLU A 35 -7.89 4.67 1.61
N PHE A 36 -6.98 4.28 2.51
CA PHE A 36 -7.36 3.74 3.83
C PHE A 36 -8.22 4.75 4.60
N SER A 37 -7.77 6.01 4.69
CA SER A 37 -8.49 7.05 5.40
C SER A 37 -9.86 7.34 4.79
N ARG A 38 -9.99 7.32 3.47
CA ARG A 38 -11.26 7.57 2.75
C ARG A 38 -12.33 6.57 3.19
N VAL A 39 -11.99 5.29 3.16
CA VAL A 39 -12.93 4.22 3.48
C VAL A 39 -13.20 4.13 5.00
N GLU A 40 -12.15 4.23 5.82
CA GLU A 40 -12.29 4.16 7.28
C GLU A 40 -13.06 5.35 7.86
N LYS A 41 -12.96 6.55 7.27
CA LYS A 41 -13.79 7.71 7.65
C LYS A 41 -15.27 7.49 7.37
N ILE A 42 -15.62 6.83 6.27
CA ILE A 42 -17.01 6.54 5.92
C ILE A 42 -17.58 5.50 6.89
N ILE A 43 -16.78 4.50 7.26
CA ILE A 43 -17.23 3.36 8.08
C ILE A 43 -17.11 3.64 9.58
N GLY A 44 -16.29 4.61 9.98
CA GLY A 44 -16.08 5.02 11.37
C GLY A 44 -15.17 4.11 12.19
N LYS A 45 -14.51 3.13 11.55
CA LYS A 45 -13.56 2.21 12.17
C LYS A 45 -12.62 1.59 11.14
N GLU A 46 -11.51 1.04 11.63
CA GLU A 46 -10.64 0.17 10.82
C GLU A 46 -11.40 -1.08 10.34
N LEU A 47 -11.14 -1.46 9.10
CA LEU A 47 -11.78 -2.61 8.48
C LEU A 47 -11.21 -3.92 8.98
N THR A 48 -12.07 -4.92 9.19
CA THR A 48 -11.61 -6.30 9.35
C THR A 48 -11.02 -6.81 8.03
N PRO A 49 -10.16 -7.85 8.05
CA PRO A 49 -9.59 -8.41 6.83
C PRO A 49 -10.64 -8.79 5.77
N GLU A 50 -11.79 -9.30 6.20
CA GLU A 50 -12.90 -9.68 5.32
C GLU A 50 -13.55 -8.46 4.68
N ALA A 51 -13.73 -7.38 5.44
CA ALA A 51 -14.30 -6.13 4.91
C ALA A 51 -13.29 -5.42 3.99
N ALA A 52 -12.01 -5.42 4.34
CA ALA A 52 -10.94 -4.83 3.54
C ALA A 52 -10.90 -5.39 2.10
N TYR A 53 -11.27 -6.67 1.92
CA TYR A 53 -11.38 -7.29 0.60
C TYR A 53 -12.37 -6.58 -0.32
N TYR A 54 -13.52 -6.14 0.22
CA TYR A 54 -14.62 -5.59 -0.56
C TYR A 54 -14.61 -4.06 -0.68
N TYR A 55 -14.08 -3.35 0.31
CA TYR A 55 -14.22 -1.89 0.37
C TYR A 55 -12.99 -1.11 -0.10
N TYR A 56 -11.80 -1.71 -0.05
CA TYR A 56 -10.60 -1.08 -0.58
C TYR A 56 -10.43 -1.41 -2.06
N ASP A 57 -10.24 -0.37 -2.88
CA ASP A 57 -9.86 -0.52 -4.28
C ASP A 57 -8.37 -0.20 -4.45
N PHE A 58 -7.57 -1.27 -4.57
CA PHE A 58 -6.13 -1.18 -4.77
C PHE A 58 -5.68 -1.88 -6.06
N TYR A 59 -6.58 -2.23 -6.98
CA TYR A 59 -6.21 -3.04 -8.15
C TYR A 59 -5.18 -2.32 -9.04
N ASP A 60 -5.48 -1.08 -9.42
CA ASP A 60 -4.59 -0.25 -10.23
C ASP A 60 -3.26 0.05 -9.49
N MET A 61 -3.35 0.30 -8.19
CA MET A 61 -2.18 0.57 -7.35
C MET A 61 -1.27 -0.65 -7.23
N ALA A 62 -1.83 -1.84 -7.01
CA ALA A 62 -1.11 -3.09 -6.93
C ALA A 62 -0.39 -3.40 -8.25
N PHE A 63 -1.05 -3.13 -9.38
CA PHE A 63 -0.45 -3.29 -10.70
C PHE A 63 0.78 -2.39 -10.88
N GLU A 64 0.68 -1.11 -10.52
CA GLU A 64 1.79 -0.16 -10.67
C GLU A 64 2.95 -0.45 -9.72
N ILE A 65 2.66 -0.77 -8.45
CA ILE A 65 3.67 -1.20 -7.46
C ILE A 65 4.41 -2.44 -7.97
N LYS A 66 3.67 -3.42 -8.50
CA LYS A 66 4.25 -4.63 -9.11
C LYS A 66 5.15 -4.28 -10.29
N ARG A 67 4.77 -3.35 -11.16
CA ARG A 67 5.59 -2.90 -12.29
C ARG A 67 6.91 -2.30 -11.82
N LEU A 68 6.88 -1.38 -10.85
CA LEU A 68 8.07 -0.69 -10.34
C LEU A 68 9.04 -1.65 -9.63
N LEU A 69 8.51 -2.55 -8.81
CA LEU A 69 9.33 -3.48 -8.06
C LEU A 69 9.86 -4.65 -8.92
N LYS A 70 9.19 -5.02 -10.02
CA LYS A 70 9.78 -5.96 -11.00
C LYS A 70 11.09 -5.46 -11.59
N VAL A 71 11.19 -4.14 -11.84
CA VAL A 71 12.45 -3.50 -12.30
C VAL A 71 13.54 -3.56 -11.22
N LYS A 72 13.17 -3.53 -9.94
CA LYS A 72 14.12 -3.70 -8.81
C LYS A 72 14.48 -5.16 -8.54
N SER A 73 13.58 -6.11 -8.79
CA SER A 73 13.76 -7.55 -8.56
C SER A 73 14.98 -8.12 -9.30
N THR A 74 15.28 -7.61 -10.50
CA THR A 74 16.49 -7.98 -11.25
C THR A 74 17.80 -7.59 -10.56
N ALA A 75 17.77 -6.69 -9.57
CA ALA A 75 18.97 -6.20 -8.87
C ALA A 75 19.23 -6.88 -7.52
N VAL A 76 18.26 -7.60 -6.93
CA VAL A 76 18.38 -8.16 -5.57
C VAL A 76 18.44 -9.68 -5.62
N LYS A 77 19.50 -10.26 -5.04
CA LYS A 77 19.67 -11.73 -4.94
C LYS A 77 18.67 -12.35 -3.97
N ASP A 78 18.13 -13.50 -4.39
CA ASP A 78 17.04 -14.21 -3.73
C ASP A 78 17.44 -14.81 -2.39
N VAL A 79 16.68 -14.52 -1.33
CA VAL A 79 16.78 -15.22 -0.05
C VAL A 79 15.37 -15.44 0.51
N LEU A 80 14.98 -16.72 0.60
CA LEU A 80 13.88 -17.34 1.36
C LEU A 80 12.76 -16.39 1.85
N GLY A 81 11.77 -16.15 0.99
CA GLY A 81 10.79 -15.08 1.17
C GLY A 81 9.51 -15.36 1.95
N ARG A 82 9.04 -16.61 2.02
CA ARG A 82 7.67 -16.88 2.52
C ARG A 82 7.59 -16.95 4.05
N GLU A 83 8.47 -17.71 4.70
CA GLU A 83 8.48 -17.85 6.16
C GLU A 83 8.85 -16.53 6.87
N MET A 84 9.72 -15.74 6.25
CA MET A 84 10.07 -14.41 6.75
C MET A 84 8.87 -13.46 6.69
N LEU A 85 8.02 -13.54 5.67
CA LEU A 85 6.87 -12.64 5.55
C LEU A 85 5.85 -12.86 6.67
N GLU A 86 5.61 -14.11 7.07
CA GLU A 86 4.63 -14.42 8.12
C GLU A 86 5.13 -14.09 9.52
N ARG A 87 6.44 -14.19 9.77
CA ARG A 87 7.04 -13.89 11.08
C ARG A 87 7.42 -12.42 11.28
N ASN A 88 7.70 -11.68 10.20
CA ASN A 88 8.36 -10.38 10.30
C ASN A 88 7.45 -9.14 10.17
N VAL A 89 6.15 -9.26 9.84
CA VAL A 89 5.27 -8.06 9.67
C VAL A 89 5.21 -7.21 10.94
N ALA A 90 5.23 -7.85 12.11
CA ALA A 90 5.21 -7.15 13.40
C ALA A 90 6.56 -6.48 13.75
N ALA A 91 7.65 -6.84 13.07
CA ALA A 91 9.00 -6.38 13.34
C ALA A 91 9.60 -5.55 12.19
N CYS A 92 8.82 -5.15 11.19
CA CYS A 92 9.32 -4.43 10.01
C CYS A 92 10.14 -3.18 10.36
N GLU A 93 9.78 -2.48 11.44
CA GLU A 93 10.49 -1.27 11.90
C GLU A 93 11.90 -1.54 12.43
N GLN A 94 12.22 -2.80 12.76
CA GLN A 94 13.53 -3.23 13.29
C GLN A 94 14.41 -3.88 12.22
N LEU A 95 13.91 -4.02 10.99
CA LEU A 95 14.64 -4.67 9.91
C LEU A 95 15.52 -3.68 9.15
N GLU A 96 16.70 -4.15 8.75
CA GLU A 96 17.57 -3.45 7.82
C GLU A 96 16.89 -3.24 6.46
N GLU A 97 17.25 -2.14 5.80
CA GLU A 97 16.72 -1.73 4.49
C GLU A 97 16.77 -2.86 3.44
N THR A 98 17.90 -3.58 3.37
CA THR A 98 18.10 -4.69 2.43
C THR A 98 17.10 -5.83 2.64
N LYS A 99 16.74 -6.11 3.90
CA LYS A 99 15.74 -7.12 4.25
C LYS A 99 14.34 -6.66 3.87
N LEU A 100 14.02 -5.38 4.09
CA LEU A 100 12.73 -4.79 3.69
C LEU A 100 12.53 -4.83 2.17
N TRP A 101 13.56 -4.50 1.38
CA TRP A 101 13.52 -4.66 -0.07
C TRP A 101 13.36 -6.11 -0.51
N SER A 102 14.07 -7.04 0.14
CA SER A 102 13.93 -8.48 -0.13
C SER A 102 12.50 -8.95 0.12
N ILE A 103 11.87 -8.51 1.23
CA ILE A 103 10.48 -8.83 1.55
C ILE A 103 9.54 -8.32 0.44
N LEU A 104 9.66 -7.06 0.00
CA LEU A 104 8.82 -6.52 -1.09
C LEU A 104 8.93 -7.31 -2.39
N ILE A 105 10.16 -7.68 -2.77
CA ILE A 105 10.41 -8.47 -3.97
C ILE A 105 9.79 -9.86 -3.85
N ASN A 106 9.90 -10.48 -2.68
CA ASN A 106 9.30 -11.77 -2.39
C ASN A 106 7.77 -11.74 -2.46
N VAL A 107 7.10 -10.67 -2.00
CA VAL A 107 5.65 -10.52 -2.18
C VAL A 107 5.27 -10.61 -3.65
N ILE A 108 6.03 -9.98 -4.55
CA ILE A 108 5.74 -9.99 -5.99
C ILE A 108 5.99 -11.35 -6.62
N LYS A 109 7.06 -12.03 -6.20
CA LYS A 109 7.33 -13.40 -6.65
C LYS A 109 6.20 -14.33 -6.25
N ILE A 110 5.72 -14.21 -5.01
CA ILE A 110 4.57 -14.98 -4.54
C ILE A 110 3.31 -14.61 -5.34
N ASP A 111 3.05 -13.31 -5.57
CA ASP A 111 1.90 -12.84 -6.36
C ASP A 111 1.91 -13.31 -7.82
N HIS A 112 3.08 -13.65 -8.36
CA HIS A 112 3.18 -14.29 -9.67
C HIS A 112 2.68 -15.75 -9.66
N LEU A 113 2.84 -16.45 -8.53
CA LEU A 113 2.40 -17.83 -8.32
C LEU A 113 0.97 -17.92 -7.76
N ASP A 114 0.57 -16.93 -6.95
CA ASP A 114 -0.70 -16.82 -6.23
C ASP A 114 -1.30 -15.43 -6.49
N HIS A 115 -2.06 -15.31 -7.59
CA HIS A 115 -2.58 -14.03 -8.04
C HIS A 115 -3.48 -13.37 -7.00
N GLY A 116 -3.22 -12.09 -6.71
CA GLY A 116 -3.94 -11.32 -5.70
C GLY A 116 -3.24 -11.30 -4.34
N TYR A 117 -2.12 -12.02 -4.19
CA TYR A 117 -1.32 -11.99 -2.96
C TYR A 117 -0.80 -10.59 -2.63
N LEU A 118 -0.30 -9.84 -3.61
CA LEU A 118 0.17 -8.47 -3.40
C LEU A 118 -0.98 -7.56 -2.97
N GLU A 119 -2.13 -7.66 -3.64
CA GLU A 119 -3.32 -6.87 -3.31
C GLU A 119 -3.80 -7.17 -1.88
N LYS A 120 -3.83 -8.46 -1.50
CA LYS A 120 -4.13 -8.88 -0.14
C LYS A 120 -3.17 -8.25 0.88
N LYS A 121 -1.87 -8.20 0.57
CA LYS A 121 -0.83 -7.57 1.42
C LYS A 121 -0.86 -6.04 1.43
N ILE A 122 -1.46 -5.43 0.41
CA ILE A 122 -1.79 -4.01 0.44
C ILE A 122 -2.98 -3.82 1.38
N LYS A 123 -4.08 -4.54 1.16
CA LYS A 123 -5.34 -4.43 1.92
C LYS A 123 -5.18 -4.69 3.42
N ASP A 124 -4.27 -5.58 3.83
CA ASP A 124 -3.93 -5.85 5.23
C ASP A 124 -2.88 -4.87 5.82
N LYS A 125 -2.56 -3.79 5.10
CA LYS A 125 -1.59 -2.74 5.43
C LYS A 125 -0.13 -3.21 5.55
N THR A 126 0.20 -4.46 5.22
CA THR A 126 1.58 -4.98 5.29
C THR A 126 2.52 -4.20 4.37
N ILE A 127 2.13 -3.97 3.12
CA ILE A 127 2.95 -3.20 2.17
C ILE A 127 3.17 -1.77 2.67
N LEU A 128 2.15 -1.13 3.23
CA LEU A 128 2.28 0.23 3.76
C LEU A 128 3.30 0.28 4.91
N LYS A 129 3.26 -0.69 5.83
CA LYS A 129 4.22 -0.80 6.94
C LYS A 129 5.66 -0.95 6.44
N ILE A 130 5.87 -1.81 5.44
CA ILE A 130 7.21 -2.04 4.86
C ILE A 130 7.72 -0.77 4.16
N LEU A 131 6.87 -0.07 3.40
CA LEU A 131 7.26 1.16 2.72
C LEU A 131 7.58 2.29 3.70
N ARG A 132 6.83 2.41 4.80
CA ARG A 132 7.15 3.37 5.87
C ARG A 132 8.49 3.05 6.54
N ALA A 133 8.72 1.80 6.92
CA ALA A 133 10.00 1.38 7.49
C ALA A 133 11.19 1.65 6.55
N LEU A 134 11.00 1.43 5.24
CA LEU A 134 12.00 1.80 4.23
C LEU A 134 12.24 3.31 4.20
N LYS A 135 11.17 4.13 4.16
CA LYS A 135 11.28 5.59 4.16
C LYS A 135 12.04 6.11 5.38
N ASP A 136 11.78 5.55 6.55
CA ASP A 136 12.44 5.94 7.79
C ASP A 136 13.89 5.48 7.86
N SER A 137 14.26 4.39 7.17
CA SER A 137 15.65 3.91 7.07
C SER A 137 16.59 4.86 6.29
N PHE A 138 16.04 5.82 5.52
CA PHE A 138 16.82 6.81 4.77
C PHE A 138 17.04 8.14 5.52
N ARG A 139 16.55 8.27 6.76
CA ARG A 139 16.76 9.44 7.63
C ARG A 139 17.95 9.27 8.54
#